data_AF-A0A2T0TKB6-F1
#
_entry.id   AF-A0A2T0TKB6-F1
#
_cell.length_a   1.000
_cell.length_b   1.000
_cell.length_c   1.000
_cell.angle_alpha   90.00
_cell.angle_beta   90.00
_cell.angle_gamma   90.00
#
_symmetry.space_group_name_H-M   'P 1'
#
loop_
_entity.id
_entity.type
_entity.pdbx_description
1 polymer ?
#
loop_
_entity_poly.entity_id
_entity_poly.type
_entity_poly.pdbx_seq_one_letter_code
_entity_poly.pdbx_strand_id
1 'polypeptide(L)'
;MFRLMRLMAPPLLALSVLTAPVHATPERTVKFTTATTATSVAARSDRRPVAGGLYDPVAKRTFVSWAGRYEDNYAQSFDHRSGTWSSPVKYADGDSDSHNYPTLVQAGDGHLLSFRGRHNVELVLNRSPEAHSSEGVWSERVISTDAATYPMPFVLADGTIFVFFRETAHDLTPSVPTDTRPVQ
;
A
#
# COMPACT_ATOMS: atom_id res chain seq x y z
N MET A 1 68.23 -10.86 44.43
CA MET A 1 67.61 -10.96 43.08
C MET A 1 66.12 -11.14 43.27
N PHE A 2 65.28 -10.14 43.02
CA PHE A 2 63.88 -10.29 42.56
C PHE A 2 63.41 -8.94 42.00
N ARG A 3 62.77 -9.01 40.82
CA ARG A 3 62.47 -7.93 39.87
C ARG A 3 61.43 -6.93 40.40
N LEU A 4 61.70 -5.64 40.18
CA LEU A 4 60.72 -4.56 40.28
C LEU A 4 59.83 -4.58 39.01
N MET A 5 58.57 -5.01 39.13
CA MET A 5 57.58 -4.86 38.04
C MET A 5 57.03 -3.42 38.07
N ARG A 6 57.42 -2.61 37.08
CA ARG A 6 56.72 -1.36 36.75
C ARG A 6 55.42 -1.72 36.04
N LEU A 7 54.30 -1.56 36.73
CA LEU A 7 52.98 -1.49 36.10
C LEU A 7 52.81 -0.09 35.51
N MET A 8 52.93 0.01 34.18
CA MET A 8 52.46 1.20 33.45
C MET A 8 50.94 1.07 33.29
N ALA A 9 50.18 1.93 33.96
CA ALA A 9 48.76 2.09 33.69
C ALA A 9 48.58 2.79 32.32
N PRO A 10 47.66 2.35 31.46
CA PRO A 10 47.36 3.04 30.22
C PRO A 10 46.55 4.32 30.53
N PRO A 11 46.66 5.38 29.71
CA PRO A 11 45.85 6.57 29.89
C PRO A 11 44.40 6.25 29.52
N LEU A 12 43.47 6.45 30.45
CA LEU A 12 42.04 6.48 30.14
C LEU A 12 41.76 7.67 29.22
N LEU A 13 41.49 7.42 27.94
CA LEU A 13 40.81 8.38 27.08
C LEU A 13 39.33 8.42 27.50
N ALA A 14 38.94 9.49 28.18
CA ALA A 14 37.53 9.79 28.42
C ALA A 14 36.90 10.28 27.11
N LEU A 15 36.20 9.38 26.40
CA LEU A 15 35.41 9.72 25.23
C LEU A 15 34.14 10.42 25.71
N SER A 16 34.14 11.75 25.72
CA SER A 16 32.95 12.55 26.00
C SER A 16 31.96 12.39 24.86
N VAL A 17 30.96 11.53 25.04
CA VAL A 17 29.80 11.42 24.14
C VAL A 17 28.98 12.70 24.28
N LEU A 18 29.18 13.65 23.36
CA LEU A 18 28.28 14.78 23.17
C LEU A 18 26.95 14.21 22.66
N THR A 19 25.98 14.03 23.55
CA THR A 19 24.60 13.79 23.17
C THR A 19 24.09 15.05 22.48
N ALA A 20 24.12 15.06 21.15
CA ALA A 20 23.43 16.10 20.39
C ALA A 20 21.95 16.09 20.84
N PRO A 21 21.35 17.25 21.15
CA PRO A 21 19.94 17.30 21.47
C PRO A 21 19.17 16.76 20.27
N VAL A 22 18.41 15.70 20.49
CA VAL A 22 17.38 15.22 19.57
C VAL A 22 16.51 16.45 19.29
N HIS A 23 16.64 17.02 18.09
CA HIS A 23 15.72 18.04 17.63
C HIS A 23 14.38 17.35 17.48
N ALA A 24 13.55 17.43 18.53
CA ALA A 24 12.15 17.08 18.42
C ALA A 24 11.59 17.96 17.31
N THR A 25 11.22 17.33 16.19
CA THR A 25 10.46 18.01 15.14
C THR A 25 9.28 18.69 15.82
N PRO A 26 9.10 20.02 15.66
CA PRO A 26 8.03 20.72 16.34
C PRO A 26 6.71 20.01 16.06
N GLU A 27 5.94 19.80 17.12
CA GLU A 27 4.65 19.11 17.07
C GLU A 27 3.73 19.87 16.11
N ARG A 28 3.70 19.41 14.87
CA ARG A 28 2.92 20.06 13.82
C ARG A 28 1.47 19.73 14.11
N THR A 29 0.71 20.69 14.64
CA THR A 29 -0.74 20.54 14.83
C THR A 29 -1.39 20.39 13.45
N VAL A 30 -1.57 19.14 13.01
CA VAL A 30 -2.25 18.84 11.75
C VAL A 30 -3.75 19.01 11.99
N LYS A 31 -4.35 20.04 11.41
CA LYS A 31 -5.81 20.15 11.33
C LYS A 31 -6.30 19.19 10.26
N PHE A 32 -6.99 18.13 10.68
CA PHE A 32 -7.69 17.24 9.76
C PHE A 32 -9.04 17.86 9.39
N THR A 33 -9.36 17.83 8.11
CA THR A 33 -10.71 18.10 7.62
C THR A 33 -11.23 16.83 6.96
N THR A 34 -12.45 16.43 7.31
CA THR A 34 -13.15 15.31 6.68
C THR A 34 -14.14 15.86 5.67
N ALA A 35 -14.18 15.29 4.47
CA ALA A 35 -15.17 15.62 3.46
C ALA A 35 -15.76 14.33 2.88
N THR A 36 -17.09 14.30 2.70
CA THR A 36 -17.75 13.25 1.93
C THR A 36 -17.70 13.62 0.46
N THR A 37 -16.87 12.93 -0.32
CA THR A 37 -16.66 13.22 -1.75
C THR A 37 -17.85 12.80 -2.62
N ALA A 38 -18.70 11.90 -2.14
CA ALA A 38 -19.91 11.47 -2.83
C ALA A 38 -21.06 11.19 -1.85
N THR A 39 -21.95 12.17 -1.64
CA THR A 39 -23.04 12.09 -0.67
C THR A 39 -24.22 11.22 -1.11
N SER A 40 -24.31 10.88 -2.39
CA SER A 40 -25.33 10.00 -2.96
C SER A 40 -24.86 8.55 -3.17
N VAL A 41 -23.63 8.24 -2.77
CA VAL A 41 -23.04 6.90 -2.94
C VAL A 41 -23.03 6.19 -1.60
N ALA A 42 -23.84 5.14 -1.48
CA ALA A 42 -23.90 4.27 -0.30
C ALA A 42 -22.94 3.07 -0.43
N ALA A 43 -21.75 3.27 -1.00
CA ALA A 43 -20.74 2.23 -1.13
C ALA A 43 -20.29 1.80 0.27
N ARG A 44 -20.43 0.52 0.57
CA ARG A 44 -19.98 -0.09 1.84
C ARG A 44 -18.91 -1.08 1.46
N SER A 45 -17.66 -0.67 1.43
CA SER A 45 -16.58 -1.62 1.14
C SER A 45 -16.21 -2.37 2.41
N ASP A 46 -16.05 -3.69 2.34
CA ASP A 46 -15.42 -4.52 3.37
C ASP A 46 -13.88 -4.33 3.40
N ARG A 47 -13.45 -3.12 3.03
CA ARG A 47 -12.07 -2.76 2.78
C ARG A 47 -11.29 -2.91 4.07
N ARG A 48 -10.34 -3.84 4.02
CA ARG A 48 -9.30 -3.96 5.04
C ARG A 48 -8.41 -2.71 5.01
N PRO A 49 -7.81 -2.27 6.14
CA PRO A 49 -7.06 -1.01 6.25
C PRO A 49 -5.72 -0.97 5.49
N VAL A 50 -5.60 -1.75 4.42
CA VAL A 50 -4.40 -1.90 3.59
C VAL A 50 -4.56 -1.17 2.26
N ALA A 51 -3.49 -0.48 1.84
CA ALA A 51 -3.25 -0.01 0.47
C ALA A 51 -4.33 0.93 -0.14
N GLY A 52 -4.90 1.86 0.66
CA GLY A 52 -5.87 2.88 0.20
C GLY A 52 -5.25 4.04 -0.56
N GLY A 53 -3.97 4.30 -0.30
CA GLY A 53 -3.19 5.30 -1.00
C GLY A 53 -1.71 5.18 -0.68
N LEU A 54 -0.90 5.87 -1.47
CA LEU A 54 0.55 5.90 -1.36
C LEU A 54 1.07 7.30 -1.70
N TYR A 55 2.19 7.68 -1.11
CA TYR A 55 2.91 8.89 -1.48
C TYR A 55 4.07 8.53 -2.40
N ASP A 56 4.15 9.24 -3.53
CA ASP A 56 5.22 9.16 -4.49
C ASP A 56 6.16 10.37 -4.34
N PRO A 57 7.40 10.17 -3.88
CA PRO A 57 8.35 11.26 -3.66
C PRO A 57 8.88 11.86 -4.97
N VAL A 58 8.84 11.14 -6.10
CA VAL A 58 9.32 11.63 -7.40
C VAL A 58 8.33 12.62 -7.96
N ALA A 59 7.04 12.26 -8.01
CA ALA A 59 5.99 13.17 -8.45
C ALA A 59 5.60 14.21 -7.39
N LYS A 60 5.94 13.98 -6.12
CA LYS A 60 5.45 14.74 -4.96
C LYS A 60 3.92 14.71 -4.89
N ARG A 61 3.36 13.53 -5.08
CA ARG A 61 1.90 13.29 -5.14
C ARG A 61 1.50 12.20 -4.16
N THR A 62 0.34 12.36 -3.54
CA THR A 62 -0.35 11.23 -2.90
C THR A 62 -1.39 10.70 -3.85
N PHE A 63 -1.32 9.42 -4.18
CA PHE A 63 -2.34 8.71 -4.92
C PHE A 63 -3.27 8.01 -3.96
N VAL A 64 -4.58 8.06 -4.22
CA VAL A 64 -5.61 7.36 -3.45
C VAL A 64 -6.50 6.58 -4.39
N SER A 65 -7.06 5.48 -3.89
CA SER A 65 -8.03 4.65 -4.60
C SER A 65 -9.25 4.33 -3.73
N TRP A 66 -10.42 4.22 -4.35
CA TRP A 66 -11.66 3.90 -3.64
C TRP A 66 -12.66 3.21 -4.57
N ALA A 67 -13.65 2.57 -3.95
CA ALA A 67 -14.82 2.04 -4.63
C ALA A 67 -15.92 3.12 -4.66
N GLY A 68 -16.42 3.42 -5.84
CA GLY A 68 -17.42 4.45 -6.11
C GLY A 68 -18.83 3.88 -6.25
N ARG A 69 -19.66 4.53 -7.06
CA ARG A 69 -20.99 3.98 -7.42
C ARG A 69 -20.81 2.62 -8.11
N TYR A 70 -21.66 1.65 -7.78
CA TYR A 70 -21.55 0.26 -8.27
C TYR A 70 -20.23 -0.43 -7.88
N GLU A 71 -19.56 0.09 -6.85
CA GLU A 71 -18.23 -0.34 -6.41
C GLU A 71 -17.15 -0.13 -7.49
N ASP A 72 -17.43 0.70 -8.51
CA ASP A 72 -16.50 1.04 -9.56
C ASP A 72 -15.19 1.57 -8.98
N ASN A 73 -14.07 1.15 -9.55
CA ASN A 73 -12.76 1.43 -8.99
C ASN A 73 -12.23 2.76 -9.53
N TYR A 74 -11.91 3.68 -8.61
CA TYR A 74 -11.41 5.01 -8.92
C TYR A 74 -10.01 5.24 -8.37
N ALA A 75 -9.24 6.09 -9.05
CA ALA A 75 -7.99 6.66 -8.56
C ALA A 75 -8.00 8.19 -8.71
N GLN A 76 -7.26 8.86 -7.83
CA GLN A 76 -7.01 10.30 -7.89
C GLN A 76 -5.67 10.61 -7.26
N SER A 77 -5.09 11.75 -7.62
CA SER A 77 -3.85 12.24 -7.04
C SER A 77 -4.01 13.60 -6.41
N PHE A 78 -3.31 13.84 -5.31
CA PHE A 78 -3.13 15.15 -4.69
C PHE A 78 -1.70 15.61 -4.95
N ASP A 79 -1.53 16.74 -5.63
CA ASP A 79 -0.22 17.36 -5.86
C ASP A 79 0.16 18.23 -4.66
N HIS A 80 1.19 17.82 -3.92
CA HIS A 80 1.64 18.52 -2.71
C HIS A 80 2.33 19.85 -3.03
N ARG A 81 2.72 20.10 -4.27
CA ARG A 81 3.34 21.38 -4.67
C ARG A 81 2.29 22.47 -4.85
N SER A 82 1.19 22.14 -5.52
CA SER A 82 0.09 23.09 -5.77
C SER A 82 -1.03 23.01 -4.73
N GLY A 83 -1.10 21.94 -3.93
CA GLY A 83 -2.17 21.73 -2.97
C GLY A 83 -3.52 21.38 -3.62
N THR A 84 -3.50 20.74 -4.79
CA THR A 84 -4.71 20.49 -5.61
C THR A 84 -4.90 19.01 -5.91
N TRP A 85 -6.16 18.59 -5.96
CA TRP A 85 -6.54 17.27 -6.44
C TRP A 85 -6.67 17.25 -7.97
N SER A 86 -6.27 16.15 -8.60
CA SER A 86 -6.61 15.85 -10.00
C SER A 86 -8.10 15.53 -10.15
N SER A 87 -8.61 15.41 -11.37
CA SER A 87 -9.92 14.80 -11.59
C SER A 87 -9.89 13.30 -11.19
N PRO A 88 -10.98 12.73 -10.64
CA PRO A 88 -11.11 11.29 -10.45
C PRO A 88 -11.06 10.53 -11.76
N VAL A 89 -10.40 9.37 -11.77
CA VAL A 89 -10.33 8.45 -12.92
C VAL A 89 -11.00 7.15 -12.54
N LYS A 90 -12.11 6.80 -13.20
CA LYS A 90 -12.67 5.44 -13.16
C LYS A 90 -11.79 4.56 -14.04
N TYR A 91 -11.24 3.48 -13.50
CA TYR A 91 -10.37 2.58 -14.25
C TYR A 91 -10.85 1.14 -14.34
N ALA A 92 -11.86 0.74 -13.55
CA ALA A 92 -12.49 -0.57 -13.70
C ALA A 92 -13.90 -0.59 -13.09
N ASP A 93 -14.71 -1.56 -13.53
CA ASP A 93 -16.06 -1.78 -13.01
C ASP A 93 -16.04 -2.61 -11.72
N GLY A 94 -16.91 -2.28 -10.76
CA GLY A 94 -17.01 -2.96 -9.47
C GLY A 94 -18.02 -4.11 -9.42
N ASP A 95 -18.85 -4.25 -10.45
CA ASP A 95 -19.94 -5.23 -10.56
C ASP A 95 -20.95 -5.19 -9.40
N SER A 96 -21.05 -4.05 -8.70
CA SER A 96 -21.89 -3.88 -7.50
C SER A 96 -21.57 -4.86 -6.37
N ASP A 97 -20.33 -5.34 -6.27
CA ASP A 97 -19.85 -6.20 -5.20
C ASP A 97 -18.88 -5.45 -4.27
N SER A 98 -19.22 -5.35 -2.98
CA SER A 98 -18.42 -4.67 -1.96
C SER A 98 -17.03 -5.27 -1.74
N HIS A 99 -16.76 -6.46 -2.27
CA HIS A 99 -15.49 -7.17 -2.19
C HIS A 99 -14.53 -6.79 -3.31
N ASN A 100 -15.04 -6.19 -4.39
CA ASN A 100 -14.31 -5.82 -5.60
C ASN A 100 -13.62 -4.44 -5.46
N TYR A 101 -13.30 -4.02 -4.24
CA TYR A 101 -12.62 -2.75 -3.99
C TYR A 101 -11.15 -2.80 -4.44
N PRO A 102 -10.58 -1.64 -4.82
CA PRO A 102 -9.19 -1.58 -5.25
C PRO A 102 -8.19 -1.53 -4.09
N THR A 103 -7.01 -2.11 -4.30
CA THR A 103 -5.83 -1.91 -3.46
C THR A 103 -4.66 -1.42 -4.29
N LEU A 104 -3.99 -0.35 -3.86
CA LEU A 104 -3.03 0.40 -4.68
C LEU A 104 -1.60 0.25 -4.15
N VAL A 105 -0.66 -0.05 -5.05
CA VAL A 105 0.79 0.04 -4.81
C VAL A 105 1.49 0.71 -5.99
N GLN A 106 2.76 1.08 -5.81
CA GLN A 106 3.62 1.59 -6.88
C GLN A 106 4.67 0.53 -7.23
N ALA A 107 4.80 0.24 -8.51
CA ALA A 107 5.84 -0.63 -9.05
C ALA A 107 7.20 0.09 -9.07
N GLY A 108 8.29 -0.68 -9.15
CA GLY A 108 9.64 -0.13 -9.22
C GLY A 108 9.91 0.79 -10.43
N ASP A 109 9.10 0.65 -11.49
CA ASP A 109 9.14 1.51 -12.69
C ASP A 109 8.24 2.77 -12.57
N GLY A 110 7.70 3.04 -11.38
CA GLY A 110 6.89 4.21 -11.08
C GLY A 110 5.41 4.08 -11.43
N HIS A 111 4.98 3.03 -12.14
CA HIS A 111 3.56 2.85 -12.46
C HIS A 111 2.76 2.48 -11.22
N LEU A 112 1.49 2.90 -11.22
CA LEU A 112 0.54 2.49 -10.20
C LEU A 112 -0.07 1.15 -10.59
N LEU A 113 -0.17 0.25 -9.62
CA LEU A 113 -0.80 -1.05 -9.75
C LEU A 113 -1.97 -1.13 -8.79
N SER A 114 -3.13 -1.50 -9.30
CA SER A 114 -4.32 -1.78 -8.51
C SER A 114 -4.65 -3.27 -8.57
N PHE A 115 -4.78 -3.91 -7.41
CA PHE A 115 -5.17 -5.31 -7.31
C PHE A 115 -6.60 -5.42 -6.78
N ARG A 116 -7.36 -6.32 -7.39
CA ARG A 116 -8.75 -6.63 -7.04
C ARG A 116 -8.98 -8.14 -7.12
N GLY A 117 -9.52 -8.72 -6.05
CA GLY A 117 -10.08 -10.07 -6.10
C GLY A 117 -11.53 -9.97 -6.54
N ARG A 118 -11.90 -10.60 -7.66
CA ARG A 118 -13.28 -10.73 -8.12
C ARG A 118 -13.98 -11.78 -7.26
N HIS A 119 -14.39 -11.39 -6.06
CA HIS A 119 -15.05 -12.20 -5.03
C HIS A 119 -15.17 -13.72 -5.32
N ASN A 120 -14.14 -14.48 -4.95
CA ASN A 120 -14.03 -15.94 -5.11
C ASN A 120 -13.95 -16.45 -6.57
N VAL A 121 -13.53 -15.61 -7.52
CA VAL A 121 -13.40 -15.98 -8.94
C VAL A 121 -11.96 -15.88 -9.43
N GLU A 122 -11.36 -14.68 -9.39
CA GLU A 122 -10.03 -14.44 -9.96
C GLU A 122 -9.35 -13.24 -9.32
N LEU A 123 -8.02 -13.18 -9.45
CA LEU A 123 -7.22 -12.02 -9.08
C LEU A 123 -6.90 -11.20 -10.33
N VAL A 124 -7.29 -9.92 -10.30
CA VAL A 124 -7.12 -8.97 -11.41
C VAL A 124 -6.11 -7.90 -11.03
N LEU A 125 -5.25 -7.55 -11.99
CA LEU A 125 -4.33 -6.42 -11.93
C LEU A 125 -4.76 -5.36 -12.93
N ASN A 126 -4.97 -4.14 -12.44
CA ASN A 126 -5.02 -2.94 -13.26
C ASN A 126 -3.70 -2.17 -13.15
N ARG A 127 -3.24 -1.59 -14.26
CA ARG A 127 -1.98 -0.83 -14.29
C ARG A 127 -2.17 0.51 -14.98
N SER A 128 -1.68 1.59 -14.35
CA SER A 128 -1.71 2.93 -14.93
C SER A 128 -0.99 2.95 -16.29
N PRO A 129 -1.41 3.81 -17.23
CA PRO A 129 -0.76 3.88 -18.53
C PRO A 129 0.63 4.50 -18.46
N GLU A 130 0.84 5.42 -17.52
CA GLU A 130 2.09 6.16 -17.37
C GLU A 130 2.67 6.01 -15.96
N ALA A 131 3.99 6.08 -15.86
CA ALA A 131 4.70 6.14 -14.59
C ALA A 131 4.34 7.42 -13.83
N HIS A 132 4.24 7.31 -12.50
CA HIS A 132 4.02 8.45 -11.60
C HIS A 132 2.73 9.25 -11.90
N SER A 133 1.73 8.59 -12.48
CA SER A 133 0.44 9.19 -12.85
C SER A 133 -0.71 8.20 -12.65
N SER A 134 -1.87 8.71 -12.22
CA SER A 134 -3.13 7.96 -12.22
C SER A 134 -4.01 8.25 -13.44
N GLU A 135 -3.59 9.19 -14.29
CA GLU A 135 -4.39 9.68 -15.42
C GLU A 135 -4.37 8.72 -16.61
N GLY A 136 -5.41 8.80 -17.44
CA GLY A 136 -5.53 8.02 -18.67
C GLY A 136 -6.25 6.68 -18.48
N VAL A 137 -6.17 5.84 -19.52
CA VAL A 137 -6.85 4.55 -19.57
C VAL A 137 -5.91 3.48 -19.02
N TRP A 138 -6.34 2.81 -17.95
CA TRP A 138 -5.56 1.75 -17.33
C TRP A 138 -5.73 0.45 -18.11
N SER A 139 -4.67 -0.36 -18.13
CA SER A 139 -4.76 -1.74 -18.62
C SER A 139 -5.32 -2.64 -17.53
N GLU A 140 -5.97 -3.74 -17.92
CA GLU A 140 -6.49 -4.77 -17.01
C GLU A 140 -6.00 -6.15 -17.48
N ARG A 141 -5.59 -7.00 -16.54
CA ARG A 141 -5.32 -8.41 -16.82
C ARG A 141 -5.65 -9.29 -15.61
N VAL A 142 -6.12 -10.50 -15.89
CA VAL A 142 -6.19 -11.59 -14.90
C VAL A 142 -4.78 -12.09 -14.63
N ILE A 143 -4.41 -12.21 -13.35
CA ILE A 143 -3.09 -12.68 -12.91
C ILE A 143 -3.13 -13.97 -12.08
N SER A 144 -4.30 -14.36 -11.59
CA SER A 144 -4.57 -15.72 -11.10
C SER A 144 -6.05 -16.04 -11.32
N THR A 145 -6.35 -17.29 -11.65
CA THR A 145 -7.71 -17.86 -11.74
C THR A 145 -8.13 -18.56 -10.46
N ASP A 146 -7.34 -18.46 -9.39
CA ASP A 146 -7.73 -18.96 -8.07
C ASP A 146 -8.90 -18.14 -7.53
N ALA A 147 -9.72 -18.74 -6.66
CA ALA A 147 -10.93 -18.14 -6.09
C ALA A 147 -10.60 -17.00 -5.12
N ALA A 148 -10.14 -15.87 -5.65
CA ALA A 148 -9.46 -14.83 -4.90
C ALA A 148 -10.42 -13.74 -4.37
N THR A 149 -10.21 -13.35 -3.10
CA THR A 149 -10.89 -12.23 -2.45
C THR A 149 -9.91 -11.46 -1.55
N TYR A 150 -10.14 -10.16 -1.33
CA TYR A 150 -9.36 -9.31 -0.41
C TYR A 150 -7.85 -9.28 -0.69
N PRO A 151 -7.42 -8.76 -1.85
CA PRO A 151 -5.99 -8.62 -2.12
C PRO A 151 -5.31 -7.69 -1.11
N MET A 152 -4.12 -8.09 -0.69
CA MET A 152 -3.24 -7.39 0.24
C MET A 152 -1.84 -7.33 -0.39
N PRO A 153 -1.62 -6.40 -1.33
CA PRO A 153 -0.31 -6.25 -1.95
C PRO A 153 0.70 -5.62 -0.98
N PHE A 154 1.94 -6.10 -1.04
CA PHE A 154 3.09 -5.58 -0.29
C PHE A 154 4.30 -5.48 -1.22
N VAL A 155 5.00 -4.34 -1.16
CA VAL A 155 6.17 -4.07 -2.00
C VAL A 155 7.43 -4.10 -1.13
N LEU A 156 8.39 -4.93 -1.52
CA LEU A 156 9.71 -5.00 -0.88
C LEU A 156 10.60 -3.84 -1.32
N ALA A 157 11.68 -3.60 -0.57
CA ALA A 157 12.68 -2.58 -0.89
C ALA A 157 13.36 -2.79 -2.25
N ASP A 158 13.45 -4.03 -2.74
CA ASP A 158 14.00 -4.38 -4.06
C ASP A 158 12.97 -4.26 -5.20
N GLY A 159 11.74 -3.85 -4.89
CA GLY A 159 10.65 -3.72 -5.86
C GLY A 159 9.86 -5.00 -6.11
N THR A 160 10.18 -6.12 -5.47
CA THR A 160 9.37 -7.34 -5.51
C THR A 160 7.99 -7.09 -4.91
N ILE A 161 6.94 -7.54 -5.58
CA ILE A 161 5.56 -7.38 -5.14
C ILE A 161 5.00 -8.75 -4.75
N PHE A 162 4.60 -8.87 -3.48
CA PHE A 162 3.79 -9.99 -3.01
C PHE A 162 2.33 -9.57 -2.97
N VAL A 163 1.43 -10.46 -3.39
CA VAL A 163 -0.02 -10.24 -3.29
C VAL A 163 -0.63 -11.40 -2.53
N PHE A 164 -1.01 -11.15 -1.29
CA PHE A 164 -1.74 -12.10 -0.48
C PHE A 164 -3.24 -11.91 -0.70
N PHE A 165 -4.01 -12.98 -0.71
CA PHE A 165 -5.47 -12.91 -0.85
C PHE A 165 -6.11 -14.08 -0.11
N ARG A 166 -7.40 -13.97 0.21
CA ARG A 166 -8.20 -15.10 0.67
C ARG A 166 -8.57 -15.96 -0.54
N GLU A 167 -8.09 -17.19 -0.53
CA GLU A 167 -8.41 -18.25 -1.48
C GLU A 167 -9.58 -19.07 -0.90
N THR A 168 -10.63 -19.33 -1.69
CA THR A 168 -11.81 -20.08 -1.24
C THR A 168 -12.16 -21.27 -2.15
N ALA A 169 -11.22 -21.80 -2.95
CA ALA A 169 -11.51 -22.89 -3.86
C ALA A 169 -11.96 -24.15 -3.14
N HIS A 170 -11.53 -24.40 -1.89
CA HIS A 170 -12.09 -25.49 -1.09
C HIS A 170 -13.59 -25.29 -0.78
N ASP A 171 -14.01 -24.05 -0.49
CA ASP A 171 -15.42 -23.74 -0.23
C ASP A 171 -16.27 -23.93 -1.48
N LEU A 172 -15.67 -23.71 -2.66
CA LEU A 172 -16.32 -23.94 -3.96
C LEU A 172 -16.22 -25.39 -4.44
N THR A 173 -15.11 -26.05 -4.12
CA THR A 173 -14.70 -27.39 -4.58
C THR A 173 -13.97 -28.10 -3.43
N PRO A 174 -14.69 -28.89 -2.61
CA PRO A 174 -14.14 -29.49 -1.38
C PRO A 174 -12.93 -30.40 -1.55
N SER A 175 -12.59 -30.80 -2.79
CA SER A 175 -11.40 -31.60 -3.09
C SER A 175 -10.12 -30.78 -3.23
N VAL A 176 -10.19 -29.45 -3.27
CA VAL A 176 -9.01 -28.57 -3.33
C VAL A 176 -8.47 -28.34 -1.91
N PRO A 177 -7.22 -28.74 -1.57
CA PRO A 177 -6.70 -28.54 -0.22
C PRO A 177 -6.55 -27.06 0.13
N THR A 178 -7.09 -26.63 1.28
CA THR A 178 -6.74 -25.34 1.89
C THR A 178 -5.62 -25.54 2.91
N ASP A 179 -4.57 -24.72 2.85
CA ASP A 179 -3.55 -24.69 3.89
C ASP A 179 -4.15 -24.05 5.16
N THR A 180 -4.57 -24.90 6.10
CA THR A 180 -5.14 -24.51 7.40
C THR A 180 -4.08 -24.38 8.49
N ARG A 181 -2.78 -24.47 8.15
CA ARG A 181 -1.73 -24.35 9.16
C ARG A 181 -1.76 -22.95 9.77
N PRO A 182 -1.72 -22.82 11.10
CA PRO A 182 -1.65 -21.52 11.76
C PRO A 182 -0.36 -20.81 11.34
N VAL A 183 -0.46 -19.50 11.08
CA VAL A 183 0.71 -18.64 10.92
C VAL A 183 1.44 -18.62 12.26
N GLN A 184 2.63 -19.22 12.31
CA GLN A 184 3.50 -19.22 13.50
C GLN A 184 4.24 -17.89 13.63
#